data_AF-A0A445JHU4-F1
#
_entry.id   AF-A0A445JHU4-F1
#
_cell.length_a   1.000
_cell.length_b   1.000
_cell.length_c   1.000
_cell.angle_alpha   90.00
_cell.angle_beta   90.00
_cell.angle_gamma   90.00
#
_symmetry.space_group_name_H-M   'P 1'
#
loop_
_entity.id
_entity.type
_entity.pdbx_description
1 polymer ?
#
loop_
_entity_poly.entity_id
_entity_poly.type
_entity_poly.pdbx_seq_one_letter_code
_entity_poly.pdbx_strand_id
1 'polypeptide(L)'
;MGSEATLKLPVIDFTNLKLEANNPNWEAVKSQVHKALVDYGCFEAIFDKVPLELRKAIFAALQELFDLPLQTKILNVSKKPYHGYVGQYPMVPLFESMGIDDANV
;
A
#
# COMPACT_ATOMS: atom_id res chain seq x y z
N MET A 1 -24.30 9.22 -21.81
CA MET A 1 -24.05 7.91 -21.19
C MET A 1 -22.75 7.40 -21.76
N GLY A 2 -21.63 7.64 -21.06
CA GLY A 2 -20.34 7.08 -21.44
C GLY A 2 -20.31 5.63 -20.99
N SER A 3 -20.05 4.71 -21.91
CA SER A 3 -19.74 3.33 -21.56
C SER A 3 -18.45 3.34 -20.73
N GLU A 4 -18.55 3.16 -19.42
CA GLU A 4 -17.42 2.87 -18.55
C GLU A 4 -16.84 1.52 -18.98
N ALA A 5 -15.91 1.54 -19.93
CA ALA A 5 -15.01 0.42 -20.09
C ALA A 5 -14.22 0.33 -18.77
N THR A 6 -14.49 -0.70 -17.98
CA THR A 6 -13.76 -0.97 -16.73
C THR A 6 -12.27 -0.95 -17.05
N LEU A 7 -11.56 0.11 -16.61
CA LEU A 7 -10.12 0.22 -16.75
C LEU A 7 -9.51 -0.90 -15.91
N LYS A 8 -8.96 -1.91 -16.59
CA LYS A 8 -8.21 -2.99 -15.95
C LYS A 8 -6.75 -2.60 -15.93
N LEU A 9 -6.20 -2.42 -14.73
CA LEU A 9 -4.77 -2.19 -14.57
C LEU A 9 -3.98 -3.43 -15.01
N PRO A 10 -2.74 -3.26 -15.50
CA PRO A 10 -1.84 -4.37 -15.72
C PRO A 10 -1.61 -5.13 -14.41
N VAL A 11 -1.71 -6.45 -14.46
CA VAL A 11 -1.33 -7.34 -13.35
C VAL A 11 0.02 -7.96 -13.70
N ILE A 12 1.01 -7.78 -12.83
CA ILE A 12 2.38 -8.22 -13.04
C ILE A 12 2.76 -9.24 -11.96
N ASP A 13 3.31 -10.37 -12.39
CA ASP A 13 3.70 -11.46 -11.50
C ASP A 13 5.15 -11.30 -10.99
N PHE A 14 5.32 -11.15 -9.67
CA PHE A 14 6.62 -11.03 -8.99
C PHE A 14 7.06 -12.32 -8.28
N THR A 15 6.27 -13.40 -8.31
CA THR A 15 6.50 -14.62 -7.49
C THR A 15 7.82 -15.35 -7.80
N ASN A 16 8.27 -15.29 -9.05
CA ASN A 16 9.46 -15.99 -9.55
C ASN A 16 10.65 -15.06 -9.88
N LEU A 17 10.68 -13.87 -9.29
CA LEU A 17 11.80 -12.94 -9.43
C LEU A 17 12.93 -13.31 -8.47
N LYS A 18 13.83 -14.18 -8.92
CA LYS A 18 15.14 -14.34 -8.28
C LYS A 18 16.04 -13.17 -8.69
N LEU A 19 16.61 -12.48 -7.71
CA LEU A 19 17.63 -11.43 -7.85
C LEU A 19 18.99 -11.97 -8.34
N GLU A 20 18.99 -13.12 -9.02
CA GLU A 20 20.21 -13.71 -9.57
C GLU A 20 20.48 -13.09 -10.94
N ALA A 21 21.75 -12.76 -11.20
CA ALA A 21 22.20 -11.92 -12.31
C ALA A 21 21.85 -12.41 -13.73
N ASN A 22 21.19 -13.57 -13.88
CA ASN A 22 20.86 -14.18 -15.17
C ASN A 22 19.42 -14.73 -15.24
N ASN A 23 18.48 -14.19 -14.44
CA ASN A 23 17.08 -14.60 -14.56
C ASN A 23 16.42 -13.95 -15.80
N PRO A 24 16.09 -14.71 -16.86
CA PRO A 24 15.46 -14.14 -18.06
C PRO A 24 14.10 -13.49 -17.76
N ASN A 25 13.44 -13.89 -16.66
CA ASN A 25 12.17 -13.30 -16.24
C ASN A 25 12.35 -11.89 -15.65
N TRP A 26 13.56 -11.52 -15.19
CA TRP A 26 13.83 -10.21 -14.60
C TRP A 26 13.66 -9.08 -15.62
N GLU A 27 14.29 -9.19 -16.79
CA GLU A 27 14.17 -8.18 -17.85
C GLU A 27 12.75 -8.09 -18.40
N ALA A 28 12.06 -9.24 -18.50
CA ALA A 28 10.65 -9.28 -18.91
C ALA A 28 9.74 -8.54 -17.93
N VAL A 29 9.89 -8.77 -16.62
CA VAL A 29 9.08 -8.06 -15.61
C VAL A 29 9.45 -6.58 -15.54
N LYS A 30 10.73 -6.22 -15.63
CA LYS A 30 11.16 -4.83 -15.70
C LYS A 30 10.54 -4.08 -16.88
N SER A 31 10.48 -4.72 -18.06
CA SER A 31 9.82 -4.16 -19.23
C SER A 31 8.32 -3.96 -19.01
N GLN A 32 7.64 -4.94 -18.39
CA GLN A 32 6.22 -4.84 -18.03
C GLN A 32 5.95 -3.70 -17.04
N VAL A 33 6.78 -3.57 -15.99
CA VAL A 33 6.69 -2.49 -15.00
C VAL A 33 6.85 -1.13 -15.67
N HIS A 34 7.89 -0.97 -16.50
CA HIS A 34 8.11 0.29 -17.21
C HIS A 34 6.91 0.64 -18.09
N LYS A 35 6.42 -0.31 -18.88
CA LYS A 35 5.24 -0.10 -19.73
C LYS A 35 4.00 0.28 -18.93
N ALA A 36 3.73 -0.41 -17.81
CA ALA A 36 2.58 -0.10 -16.96
C ALA A 36 2.67 1.29 -16.32
N LEU A 37 3.86 1.70 -15.88
CA LEU A 37 4.08 3.03 -15.33
C LEU A 37 3.93 4.13 -16.39
N VAL A 38 4.41 3.91 -17.62
CA VAL A 38 4.25 4.88 -18.73
C VAL A 38 2.79 4.99 -19.17
N ASP A 39 2.10 3.86 -19.31
CA ASP A 39 0.75 3.83 -19.89
C ASP A 39 -0.34 4.14 -18.84
N TYR A 40 -0.15 3.74 -17.57
CA TYR A 40 -1.17 3.80 -16.51
C TYR A 40 -0.74 4.53 -15.24
N GLY A 41 0.57 4.73 -15.01
CA GLY A 41 1.10 5.26 -13.76
C GLY A 41 1.10 4.29 -12.57
N CYS A 42 0.45 3.11 -12.70
CA CYS A 42 0.42 2.07 -11.68
C CYS A 42 0.13 0.68 -12.26
N PHE A 43 0.24 -0.36 -11.43
CA PHE A 43 -0.08 -1.75 -11.75
C PHE A 43 -0.43 -2.52 -10.47
N GLU A 44 -1.09 -3.66 -10.63
CA GLU A 44 -1.28 -4.63 -9.54
C GLU A 44 -0.14 -5.65 -9.55
N ALA A 45 0.43 -5.93 -8.38
CA ALA A 45 1.52 -6.89 -8.25
C ALA A 45 1.03 -8.17 -7.57
N ILE A 46 1.30 -9.33 -8.19
CA ILE A 46 1.15 -10.63 -7.53
C ILE A 46 2.46 -10.92 -6.80
N PHE A 47 2.38 -11.05 -5.47
CA PHE A 47 3.55 -11.24 -4.62
C PHE A 47 3.26 -12.27 -3.52
N ASP A 48 4.02 -13.37 -3.51
CA ASP A 48 3.80 -14.53 -2.64
C ASP A 48 4.64 -14.51 -1.35
N LYS A 49 5.53 -13.52 -1.16
CA LYS A 49 6.42 -13.48 0.01
C LYS A 49 5.78 -12.89 1.27
N VAL A 50 4.57 -12.33 1.17
CA VAL A 50 3.81 -11.87 2.35
C VAL A 50 2.77 -12.93 2.70
N PRO A 51 2.89 -13.61 3.86
CA PRO A 51 1.92 -14.61 4.27
C PRO A 51 0.51 -14.03 4.43
N LEU A 52 -0.51 -14.77 4.01
CA LEU A 52 -1.91 -14.33 4.11
C LEU A 52 -2.33 -14.06 5.56
N GLU A 53 -1.87 -14.88 6.50
CA GLU A 53 -2.20 -14.71 7.92
C GLU A 53 -1.57 -13.43 8.51
N LEU A 54 -0.36 -13.06 8.07
CA LEU A 54 0.25 -11.79 8.46
C LEU A 54 -0.56 -10.61 7.92
N ARG A 55 -1.00 -10.68 6.66
CA ARG A 55 -1.88 -9.65 6.07
C ARG A 55 -3.18 -9.51 6.88
N LYS A 56 -3.85 -10.61 7.22
CA LYS A 56 -5.08 -10.58 8.03
C LYS A 56 -4.84 -9.98 9.41
N ALA A 57 -3.75 -10.38 10.08
CA ALA A 57 -3.38 -9.85 11.39
C ALA A 57 -3.15 -8.34 11.36
N ILE A 58 -2.48 -7.81 10.33
CA ILE A 58 -2.29 -6.37 10.15
C ILE A 58 -3.63 -5.64 10.02
N PHE A 59 -4.57 -6.13 9.19
CA PHE A 59 -5.88 -5.49 9.03
C PHE A 59 -6.72 -5.54 10.31
N ALA A 60 -6.66 -6.62 11.08
CA ALA A 60 -7.32 -6.72 12.38
C ALA A 60 -6.73 -5.71 13.39
N ALA A 61 -5.40 -5.63 13.48
CA ALA A 61 -4.72 -4.68 14.35
C ALA A 61 -5.01 -3.21 13.96
N LEU A 62 -5.12 -2.91 12.65
CA LEU A 62 -5.51 -1.59 12.18
C LEU A 62 -6.94 -1.22 12.59
N GLN A 63 -7.87 -2.18 12.57
CA GLN A 63 -9.23 -1.95 13.05
C GLN A 63 -9.22 -1.58 14.54
N GLU A 64 -8.53 -2.35 15.36
CA GLU A 64 -8.37 -2.06 16.80
C GLU A 64 -7.74 -0.69 17.05
N LEU A 65 -6.72 -0.32 16.25
CA LEU A 65 -6.05 0.98 16.34
C LEU A 65 -7.00 2.15 16.06
N PHE A 66 -7.83 2.05 15.02
CA PHE A 66 -8.77 3.12 14.66
C PHE A 66 -10.02 3.17 15.54
N ASP A 67 -10.38 2.05 16.18
CA ASP A 67 -11.47 1.97 17.18
C ASP A 67 -11.10 2.63 18.52
N LEU A 68 -9.83 2.99 18.74
CA LEU A 68 -9.42 3.75 19.93
C LEU A 68 -10.15 5.11 20.04
N PRO A 69 -10.42 5.60 21.27
CA PRO A 69 -10.98 6.93 21.48
C PRO A 69 -10.12 8.01 20.83
N LEU A 70 -10.75 9.05 20.30
CA LEU A 70 -10.07 10.18 19.66
C LEU A 70 -8.97 10.77 20.55
N GLN A 71 -9.23 10.89 21.86
CA GLN A 71 -8.29 11.41 22.85
C GLN A 71 -7.01 10.59 22.94
N THR A 72 -7.07 9.29 22.67
CA THR A 72 -5.91 8.40 22.60
C THR A 72 -5.20 8.58 21.26
N LYS A 73 -5.98 8.63 20.16
CA LYS A 73 -5.46 8.77 18.79
C LYS A 73 -4.62 10.04 18.61
N ILE A 74 -5.07 11.18 19.14
CA ILE A 74 -4.33 12.46 19.06
C ILE A 74 -3.00 12.48 19.81
N LEU A 75 -2.73 11.50 20.68
CA LEU A 75 -1.43 11.37 21.35
C LEU A 75 -0.34 10.81 20.41
N ASN A 76 -0.73 10.21 19.28
CA ASN A 76 0.22 9.87 18.22
C ASN A 76 0.69 11.15 17.53
N VAL A 77 1.85 11.65 17.94
CA VAL A 77 2.50 12.84 17.39
C VAL A 77 3.83 12.47 16.76
N SER A 78 4.17 13.11 15.64
CA SER A 78 5.46 12.95 14.97
C SER A 78 6.04 14.31 14.60
N LYS A 79 7.37 14.41 14.64
CA LYS A 79 8.11 15.57 14.10
C LYS A 79 8.14 15.55 12.57
N LYS A 80 7.93 14.39 11.94
CA LYS A 80 7.83 14.25 10.50
C LYS A 80 6.43 14.69 10.05
N PRO A 81 6.30 15.57 9.04
CA PRO A 81 5.00 15.98 8.53
C PRO A 81 4.16 14.77 8.13
N TYR A 82 2.88 14.75 8.50
CA TYR A 82 1.90 13.70 8.16
C TYR A 82 2.14 12.31 8.78
N HIS A 83 3.06 12.18 9.75
CA HIS A 83 3.36 10.89 10.40
C HIS A 83 2.72 10.73 11.79
N GLY A 84 2.08 11.77 12.34
CA GLY A 84 1.24 11.64 13.54
C GLY A 84 -0.18 11.21 13.18
N TYR A 85 -1.10 11.38 14.12
CA TYR A 85 -2.53 11.30 13.85
C TYR A 85 -2.98 12.44 12.92
N VAL A 86 -3.71 12.06 11.87
CA VAL A 86 -4.29 12.95 10.89
C VAL A 86 -5.75 12.57 10.73
N GLY A 87 -6.68 13.48 11.02
CA GLY A 87 -8.10 13.22 10.94
C GLY A 87 -8.93 14.41 11.42
N GLN A 88 -10.25 14.32 11.33
CA GLN A 88 -11.19 15.38 11.75
C GLN A 88 -11.04 16.69 10.98
N TYR A 89 -10.47 16.66 9.78
CA TYR A 89 -10.40 17.84 8.91
C TYR A 89 -11.72 18.05 8.18
N PRO A 90 -12.37 19.23 8.30
CA PRO A 90 -13.62 19.51 7.60
C PRO A 90 -13.51 19.40 6.08
N MET A 91 -12.32 19.63 5.52
CA MET A 91 -12.06 19.54 4.07
C MET A 91 -11.97 18.09 3.56
N VAL A 92 -11.65 17.12 4.44
CA VAL A 92 -11.52 15.69 4.11
C VAL A 92 -12.15 14.83 5.22
N PRO A 93 -13.48 14.91 5.43
CA PRO A 93 -14.15 14.35 6.61
C PRO A 93 -14.13 12.82 6.68
N LEU A 94 -13.83 12.14 5.57
CA LEU A 94 -13.71 10.67 5.49
C LEU A 94 -12.27 10.17 5.63
N PHE A 95 -11.29 11.08 5.77
CA PHE A 95 -9.88 10.72 5.83
C PHE A 95 -9.39 10.67 7.27
N GLU A 96 -8.80 9.54 7.63
CA GLU A 96 -8.12 9.32 8.90
C GLU A 96 -6.84 8.50 8.64
N SER A 97 -5.71 8.89 9.23
CA SER A 97 -4.44 8.17 9.09
C SER A 97 -3.55 8.36 10.30
N MET A 98 -2.62 7.42 10.50
CA MET A 98 -1.55 7.50 11.49
C MET A 98 -0.26 6.94 10.87
N GLY A 99 0.87 7.57 11.20
CA GLY A 99 2.19 6.99 10.95
C GLY A 99 2.69 6.23 12.18
N ILE A 100 3.48 5.19 11.94
CA ILE A 100 4.29 4.51 12.94
C ILE A 100 5.70 4.41 12.35
N ASP A 101 6.56 5.32 12.77
CA ASP A 101 7.99 5.32 12.41
C ASP A 101 8.76 4.39 13.35
N ASP A 102 9.88 3.84 12.87
CA ASP A 102 10.88 3.15 13.69
C ASP A 102 10.26 2.08 14.61
N ALA A 103 9.32 1.29 14.09
CA ALA A 103 8.79 0.14 14.81
C ALA A 103 9.95 -0.76 15.22
N ASN A 104 10.25 -0.84 16.52
CA ASN A 104 11.28 -1.74 17.03
C ASN A 104 10.94 -3.17 16.61
N VAL A 105 11.77 -3.74 15.75
CA VAL A 105 11.77 -5.17 15.40
C VAL A 105 12.85 -5.86 16.22
#